data_AF-X1E0U1-F1
#
_entry.id   AF-X1E0U1-F1
#
_cell.length_a   1.000
_cell.length_b   1.000
_cell.length_c   1.000
_cell.angle_alpha   90.00
_cell.angle_beta   90.00
_cell.angle_gamma   90.00
#
_symmetry.space_group_name_H-M   'P 1'
#
loop_
_entity.id
_entity.type
_entity.pdbx_description
1 polymer ?
#
loop_
_entity_poly.entity_id
_entity_poly.type
_entity_poly.pdbx_seq_one_letter_code
_entity_poly.pdbx_strand_id
1 'polypeptide(L)' 'TDIPWSIDIDGPVFLGSHDEGVITNLAAGESVTVRIPLILGLGDITITVNAGGVQRQEEGKVILFFVTGL' A
#
# COMPACT_ATOMS: atom_id res chain seq x y z
N THR A 1 -3.06 8.67 19.14
CA THR A 1 -4.34 8.23 18.58
C THR A 1 -4.07 7.12 17.61
N ASP A 2 -4.96 6.14 17.59
CA ASP A 2 -4.91 5.02 16.65
C ASP A 2 -5.22 5.51 15.24
N ILE A 3 -4.30 5.23 14.31
CA ILE A 3 -4.42 5.63 12.91
C ILE A 3 -4.65 4.36 12.09
N PRO A 4 -5.89 4.10 11.62
CA PRO A 4 -6.13 3.00 10.70
C PRO A 4 -5.47 3.30 9.36
N TRP A 5 -4.92 2.28 8.72
CA TRP A 5 -4.32 2.37 7.40
C TRP A 5 -4.70 1.18 6.52
N SER A 6 -4.73 1.40 5.21
CA SER A 6 -4.87 0.35 4.19
C SER A 6 -3.93 0.62 3.02
N ILE A 7 -3.54 -0.46 2.33
CA ILE A 7 -2.90 -0.44 1.03
C ILE A 7 -3.75 -1.33 0.13
N ASP A 8 -4.30 -0.76 -0.93
CA ASP A 8 -5.13 -1.44 -1.93
C ASP A 8 -4.43 -1.36 -3.28
N ILE A 9 -4.34 -2.48 -4.01
CA ILE A 9 -3.68 -2.57 -5.31
C ILE A 9 -4.67 -3.10 -6.34
N ASP A 10 -5.10 -2.23 -7.24
CA ASP A 10 -5.97 -2.56 -8.36
C ASP A 10 -5.14 -2.93 -9.60
N GLY A 11 -5.58 -3.98 -10.31
CA GLY A 11 -4.94 -4.45 -11.55
C GLY A 11 -4.73 -5.96 -11.57
N PRO A 12 -3.87 -6.47 -12.47
CA PRO A 12 -3.59 -7.90 -12.66
C PRO A 12 -2.65 -8.44 -11.56
N VAL A 13 -3.10 -8.36 -10.31
CA VAL A 13 -2.44 -8.91 -9.12
C VAL A 13 -3.19 -10.17 -8.68
N PHE A 14 -2.46 -11.27 -8.53
CA PHE A 14 -3.00 -12.57 -8.16
C PHE A 14 -2.80 -12.91 -6.68
N LEU A 15 -1.88 -12.20 -6.00
CA LEU A 15 -1.60 -12.34 -4.58
C LEU A 15 -1.16 -11.00 -3.99
N GLY A 16 -1.64 -10.68 -2.79
CA GLY A 16 -1.21 -9.50 -2.03
C GLY A 16 -1.81 -8.18 -2.53
N SER A 17 -3.03 -8.19 -3.07
CA SER A 17 -3.68 -6.97 -3.56
C SER A 17 -4.21 -6.05 -2.45
N HIS A 18 -4.18 -6.47 -1.19
CA HIS A 18 -4.70 -5.70 -0.06
C HIS A 18 -3.95 -6.05 1.22
N ASP A 19 -3.69 -5.04 2.07
CA ASP A 19 -3.24 -5.18 3.45
C ASP A 19 -3.68 -3.97 4.29
N GLU A 20 -3.94 -4.18 5.57
CA GLU A 20 -4.48 -3.16 6.45
C GLU A 20 -4.06 -3.34 7.91
N GLY A 21 -4.17 -2.27 8.70
CA GLY A 21 -3.87 -2.32 10.12
C GLY A 21 -4.12 -1.01 10.85
N VAL A 22 -3.56 -0.94 12.07
CA VAL A 22 -3.70 0.22 12.95
C VAL A 22 -2.33 0.59 13.52
N ILE A 23 -1.92 1.85 13.34
CA ILE A 23 -0.75 2.42 14.01
C ILE A 23 -1.24 2.94 15.37
N THR A 24 -0.88 2.27 16.46
CA THR A 24 -1.42 2.56 17.80
C THR A 24 -0.74 3.73 18.52
N ASN A 25 0.39 4.22 18.01
CA ASN A 25 1.07 5.39 18.53
C ASN A 25 2.02 5.97 17.49
N LEU A 26 1.83 7.25 17.13
CA LEU A 26 2.74 7.99 16.24
C LEU A 26 2.90 9.39 16.82
N ALA A 27 4.10 9.73 17.30
CA ALA A 27 4.33 11.05 17.85
C ALA A 27 4.36 12.11 16.73
N ALA A 28 4.08 13.37 17.09
CA ALA A 28 4.13 14.45 16.13
C ALA A 28 5.54 14.61 15.52
N GLY A 29 5.62 14.61 14.19
CA GLY A 29 6.89 14.69 13.46
C GLY A 29 7.60 13.35 13.27
N GLU A 30 7.09 12.25 13.84
CA GLU A 30 7.60 10.91 13.53
C GLU A 30 7.04 10.37 12.22
N SER A 31 7.67 9.31 11.71
CA SER A 31 7.21 8.56 10.55
C SER A 31 7.31 7.07 10.85
N VAL A 32 6.36 6.31 10.32
CA VAL A 32 6.36 4.85 10.38
C VAL A 32 6.24 4.30 8.96
N THR A 33 6.93 3.19 8.70
CA THR A 33 6.79 2.46 7.44
C THR A 33 5.88 1.26 7.66
N VAL A 34 4.76 1.25 6.95
CA VAL A 34 3.92 0.06 6.77
C VAL A 34 4.31 -0.63 5.46
N ARG A 35 4.10 -1.96 5.37
CA ARG A 35 4.53 -2.75 4.22
C ARG A 35 3.50 -3.82 3.94
N ILE A 36 3.10 -3.92 2.68
CA ILE A 36 2.43 -5.11 2.20
C ILE A 36 3.45 -6.27 2.10
N PRO A 37 3.05 -7.53 2.36
CA PRO A 37 3.90 -8.69 2.16
C PRO A 37 4.19 -8.98 0.68
N LEU A 38 4.39 -10.25 0.33
CA LEU A 38 4.59 -10.66 -1.06
C LEU A 38 3.39 -10.29 -1.94
N ILE A 39 3.68 -9.53 -2.99
CA ILE A 39 2.78 -9.27 -4.12
C ILE A 39 3.21 -10.14 -5.30
N LEU A 40 2.23 -10.69 -6.03
CA LEU A 40 2.46 -11.35 -7.33
C LEU A 40 1.47 -10.86 -8.36
N GLY A 41 1.95 -10.30 -9.47
CA GLY A 41 1.11 -9.81 -10.56
C GLY A 41 1.86 -9.61 -11.87
N LEU A 42 1.14 -9.26 -12.93
CA LEU A 42 1.74 -8.89 -14.22
C LEU A 42 0.90 -7.85 -14.98
N GLY A 43 1.37 -6.60 -15.00
CA GLY A 43 0.76 -5.52 -15.80
C GLY A 43 0.68 -4.18 -15.05
N ASP A 44 -0.13 -3.27 -15.58
CA ASP A 44 -0.40 -1.96 -14.99
C ASP A 44 -1.24 -2.08 -13.72
N ILE A 45 -0.82 -1.38 -12.67
CA ILE A 45 -1.49 -1.36 -11.37
C ILE A 45 -1.70 0.07 -10.89
N THR A 46 -2.70 0.22 -10.03
CA THR A 46 -2.95 1.43 -9.24
C THR A 46 -2.81 1.06 -7.77
N ILE A 47 -1.98 1.79 -7.03
CA ILE A 47 -1.79 1.60 -5.59
C ILE A 47 -2.50 2.74 -4.87
N THR A 48 -3.42 2.41 -3.98
CA THR A 48 -4.12 3.36 -3.12
C THR A 48 -3.70 3.12 -1.67
N VAL A 49 -3.16 4.15 -1.02
CA VAL A 49 -2.78 4.13 0.39
C VAL A 49 -3.69 5.06 1.16
N ASN A 50 -4.33 4.54 2.21
CA ASN A 50 -5.15 5.32 3.13
C ASN A 50 -4.49 5.30 4.52
N ALA A 51 -4.42 6.44 5.20
CA ALA A 51 -3.99 6.52 6.59
C ALA A 51 -4.71 7.67 7.30
N GLY A 52 -5.47 7.37 8.36
CA GLY A 52 -6.11 8.40 9.19
C GLY A 52 -7.03 9.35 8.43
N GLY A 53 -7.65 8.89 7.34
CA GLY A 53 -8.52 9.70 6.47
C GLY A 53 -7.79 10.46 5.35
N VAL A 54 -6.47 10.36 5.25
CA VAL A 54 -5.69 10.86 4.11
C VAL A 54 -5.49 9.74 3.10
N GLN A 55 -5.76 10.02 1.83
CA GLN A 55 -5.59 9.09 0.72
C GLN A 55 -4.48 9.57 -0.22
N ARG A 56 -3.67 8.64 -0.71
CA ARG A 56 -2.71 8.81 -1.80
C ARG A 56 -2.87 7.69 -2.80
N GLN A 57 -2.69 8.02 -4.07
CA GLN A 57 -2.81 7.07 -5.16
C GLN A 57 -1.62 7.24 -6.09
N GLU A 58 -1.00 6.14 -6.49
CA GLU A 58 0.12 6.09 -7.42
C GLU A 58 -0.15 5.02 -8.48
N GLU A 59 0.38 5.25 -9.69
CA GLU A 59 0.30 4.29 -10.79
C GLU A 59 1.66 3.61 -10.96
N GLY A 60 1.66 2.36 -11.40
CA GLY A 60 2.90 1.63 -11.64
C GLY A 60 2.68 0.35 -12.43
N LYS A 61 3.74 -0.45 -12.54
CA LYS A 61 3.71 -1.77 -13.16
C LYS A 61 4.22 -2.83 -12.20
N VAL A 62 3.48 -3.93 -12.09
CA VAL A 62 3.91 -5.14 -11.40
C VAL A 62 4.46 -6.16 -12.40
N ILE A 63 5.62 -6.73 -12.09
CA ILE A 63 6.27 -7.80 -12.86
C ILE A 63 6.71 -8.88 -11.88
N LEU A 64 5.92 -9.95 -11.81
CA LEU A 64 6.05 -10.98 -10.79
C LEU A 64 6.03 -10.35 -9.39
N PHE A 65 7.17 -10.27 -8.71
CA PHE A 65 7.31 -9.75 -7.35
C PHE A 65 7.92 -8.34 -7.28
N PHE A 66 8.15 -7.69 -8.42
CA PHE A 66 8.66 -6.32 -8.49
C PHE A 66 7.55 -5.33 -8.83
N VAL A 67 7.63 -4.14 -8.23
CA VAL A 67 6.87 -2.96 -8.62
C VAL A 67 7.83 -1.92 -9.19
N THR A 68 7.44 -1.29 -10.29
CA THR A 68 8.26 -0.33 -11.04
C THR A 68 7.41 0.86 -11.49
N GLY A 69 8.05 2.02 -11.71
CA GLY A 69 7.38 3.20 -12.26
C GLY A 69 6.55 4.01 -11.25
N LEU A 70 6.78 3.80 -9.95
CA LEU A 70 6.32 4.68 -8.87
C LEU A 70 7.14 5.98 -8.82
#